data_AF-A0A846AJM5-F1
#
_entry.id   AF-A0A846AJM5-F1
#
_cell.length_a   1.000
_cell.length_b   1.000
_cell.length_c   1.000
_cell.angle_alpha   90.00
_cell.angle_beta   90.00
_cell.angle_gamma   90.00
#
_symmetry.space_group_name_H-M   'P 1'
#
loop_
_entity.id
_entity.type
_entity.pdbx_description
1 polymer ?
#
loop_
_entity_poly.entity_id
_entity_poly.type
_entity_poly.pdbx_seq_one_letter_code
_entity_poly.pdbx_strand_id
1 'polypeptide(L)' 'MKARFKYRIYPTPGQKHRLAKLFGCVRVVWNDSLACCQEKYKSGGKKPSNEKLQKQFITQAKNTEDREWL' A
#
# COMPACT_ATOMS: atom_id res chain seq x y z
N MET A 1 16.41 10.65 23.70
CA MET A 1 16.70 9.38 22.98
C MET A 1 15.36 8.68 22.73
N LYS A 2 14.94 8.45 21.47
CA LYS A 2 13.69 7.70 21.21
C LYS A 2 13.98 6.21 21.40
N ALA A 3 13.28 5.57 22.34
CA ALA A 3 13.38 4.13 22.55
C ALA A 3 13.04 3.39 21.24
N ARG A 4 13.89 2.44 20.85
CA ARG A 4 13.62 1.52 19.73
C ARG A 4 13.31 0.17 20.32
N PHE A 5 12.09 -0.30 20.07
CA PHE A 5 11.65 -1.59 20.57
C PHE A 5 11.74 -2.65 19.49
N LYS A 6 12.26 -3.83 19.85
CA LYS A 6 12.28 -5.02 19.00
C LYS A 6 11.39 -6.06 19.64
N TYR A 7 10.28 -6.38 18.97
CA TYR A 7 9.32 -7.38 19.45
C TYR A 7 9.30 -8.58 18.53
N ARG A 8 9.09 -9.76 19.10
CA ARG A 8 8.73 -10.98 18.38
C ARG A 8 7.28 -11.30 18.70
N ILE A 9 6.46 -11.48 17.67
CA ILE A 9 5.05 -11.83 17.81
C ILE A 9 4.81 -13.28 17.37
N TYR A 10 3.86 -13.95 18.02
CA TYR A 10 3.43 -15.31 17.69
C TYR A 10 1.93 -15.29 17.38
N PRO A 11 1.54 -14.95 16.14
CA PRO A 11 0.14 -14.75 15.80
C PRO A 11 -0.65 -16.07 15.79
N THR A 12 -1.89 -16.02 16.28
CA THR A 12 -2.87 -17.11 16.14
C THR A 12 -3.23 -17.32 14.66
N PRO A 13 -3.82 -18.46 14.27
CA PRO A 13 -4.21 -18.70 12.87
C PRO A 13 -5.07 -17.58 12.27
N GLY A 14 -6.06 -17.07 13.01
CA GLY A 14 -6.88 -15.94 12.56
C GLY A 14 -6.11 -14.62 12.43
N GLN A 15 -5.13 -14.37 13.29
CA GLN A 15 -4.25 -13.20 13.17
C GLN A 15 -3.33 -13.32 11.94
N LYS A 16 -2.78 -14.51 11.66
CA LYS A 16 -1.95 -14.75 10.47
C LYS A 16 -2.74 -14.42 9.19
N HIS A 17 -3.99 -14.85 9.10
CA HIS A 17 -4.84 -14.56 7.95
C HIS A 17 -5.08 -13.04 7.79
N ARG A 18 -5.42 -12.34 8.87
CA ARG A 18 -5.62 -10.88 8.83
C ARG A 18 -4.34 -10.13 8.44
N LEU A 19 -3.19 -10.54 8.97
CA LEU A 19 -1.89 -9.97 8.62
C LEU A 19 -1.56 -10.22 7.14
N ALA A 20 -1.80 -11.43 6.63
CA ALA A 20 -1.59 -11.75 5.23
C ALA A 20 -2.46 -10.87 4.32
N LYS A 21 -3.75 -10.69 4.66
CA LYS A 21 -4.64 -9.77 3.92
C LYS A 21 -4.11 -8.34 3.96
N LEU A 22 -3.76 -7.83 5.14
CA LEU A 22 -3.22 -6.47 5.29
C LEU A 22 -1.95 -6.27 4.46
N PHE A 23 -0.96 -7.16 4.59
CA PHE A 23 0.29 -7.04 3.86
C PHE A 23 0.10 -7.19 2.34
N GLY A 24 -0.86 -8.02 1.91
CA GLY A 24 -1.27 -8.12 0.50
C GLY A 24 -1.82 -6.80 -0.02
N CYS A 25 -2.82 -6.23 0.66
CA CYS A 25 -3.40 -4.92 0.31
C CYS A 25 -2.33 -3.83 0.23
N VAL A 26 -1.48 -3.73 1.26
CA VAL A 26 -0.39 -2.73 1.32
C VAL A 26 0.60 -2.92 0.16
N ARG A 27 0.97 -4.17 -0.16
CA ARG A 27 1.91 -4.45 -1.26
C ARG A 27 1.35 -4.00 -2.60
N VAL A 28 0.07 -4.25 -2.87
CA VAL A 28 -0.58 -3.87 -4.13
C VAL A 28 -0.60 -2.36 -4.28
N VAL A 29 -1.11 -1.63 -3.29
CA VAL A 29 -1.16 -0.16 -3.31
C VAL A 29 0.23 0.45 -3.47
N TRP A 30 1.24 -0.11 -2.78
CA TRP A 30 2.62 0.34 -2.89
C TRP A 30 3.17 0.15 -4.30
N ASN A 31 2.98 -1.03 -4.89
CA ASN A 31 3.48 -1.34 -6.23
C ASN A 31 2.82 -0.44 -7.28
N ASP A 32 1.50 -0.26 -7.23
CA ASP A 32 0.77 0.60 -8.15
C ASP A 32 1.25 2.06 -8.05
N SER A 33 1.41 2.55 -6.82
CA SER A 33 1.93 3.90 -6.56
C SER A 33 3.37 4.08 -7.05
N LEU A 34 4.22 3.06 -6.84
CA LEU A 34 5.62 3.07 -7.28
C LEU A 34 5.71 3.07 -8.81
N ALA A 35 4.94 2.21 -9.47
CA ALA A 35 4.89 2.16 -10.94
C ALA A 35 4.48 3.53 -11.52
N CYS A 36 3.42 4.13 -10.99
CA CYS A 36 2.98 5.46 -11.41
C CYS A 36 4.07 6.53 -11.21
N CYS A 37 4.77 6.50 -10.07
CA CYS A 37 5.88 7.42 -9.82
C CYS A 37 7.03 7.23 -10.82
N GLN A 38 7.37 5.98 -11.15
CA GLN A 38 8.43 5.64 -12.10
C GLN A 38 8.05 6.09 -13.51
N GLU A 39 6.81 5.89 -13.94
CA GLU A 39 6.32 6.35 -15.25
C GLU A 39 6.38 7.88 -15.36
N LYS A 40 5.90 8.60 -14.33
CA LYS A 40 5.98 10.07 -14.30
C LYS A 40 7.40 10.57 -14.34
N TYR A 41 8.31 9.91 -13.63
CA TYR A 41 9.72 10.26 -13.68
C TYR A 41 10.33 10.03 -15.08
N LYS A 42 10.05 8.88 -15.70
CA LYS A 42 10.51 8.56 -17.07
C LYS A 42 9.97 9.55 -18.12
N SER A 43 8.76 10.06 -17.92
CA SER A 43 8.16 11.07 -18.81
C SER A 43 8.62 12.51 -18.52
N GLY A 44 9.64 12.72 -17.70
CA GLY A 44 10.14 14.05 -17.31
C GLY A 44 9.21 14.84 -16.37
N GLY A 45 8.20 14.17 -15.80
CA GLY A 45 7.22 14.77 -14.91
C GLY A 45 7.66 14.82 -13.45
N LYS A 46 6.91 15.58 -12.65
CA LYS A 46 7.09 15.62 -11.19
C LYS A 46 6.41 14.42 -10.53
N LYS A 47 7.03 13.92 -9.46
CA LYS A 47 6.44 12.89 -8.60
C LYS A 47 5.08 13.38 -8.06
N PRO A 48 4.00 12.57 -8.17
CA PRO A 48 2.72 12.91 -7.56
C PRO A 48 2.83 13.10 -6.04
N SER A 49 1.99 13.97 -5.47
CA SER A 49 1.89 14.09 -4.02
C SER A 49 1.32 12.81 -3.40
N ASN A 50 1.66 12.57 -2.13
CA ASN A 50 1.16 11.40 -1.39
C ASN A 50 -0.37 11.36 -1.35
N GLU A 51 -1.02 12.51 -1.15
CA GLU A 51 -2.49 12.63 -1.17
C GLU A 51 -3.09 12.16 -2.50
N LYS A 52 -2.48 12.54 -3.64
CA LYS A 52 -2.95 12.12 -4.97
C LYS A 52 -2.82 10.61 -5.16
N LEU A 53 -1.70 10.03 -4.72
CA LEU A 53 -1.48 8.58 -4.79
C LEU A 53 -2.49 7.82 -3.92
N GLN A 54 -2.76 8.28 -2.70
CA GLN A 54 -3.75 7.66 -1.82
C GLN A 54 -5.17 7.74 -2.40
N LYS A 55 -5.57 8.91 -2.90
CA LYS A 55 -6.88 9.07 -3.53
C LYS A 55 -7.03 8.10 -4.71
N GLN A 56 -6.03 8.00 -5.58
CA GLN A 56 -6.09 7.15 -6.77
C GLN A 56 -6.04 5.66 -6.43
N PHE A 57 -5.04 5.21 -5.68
CA PHE A 57 -4.75 3.78 -5.47
C PHE A 57 -5.42 3.17 -4.24
N ILE A 58 -6.10 3.96 -3.40
CA ILE A 58 -6.88 3.46 -2.26
C ILE A 58 -8.34 3.86 -2.44
N THR A 59 -8.65 5.15 -2.38
CA THR A 59 -10.05 5.61 -2.31
C THR A 59 -10.82 5.31 -3.59
N GLN A 60 -10.26 5.63 -4.75
CA GLN A 60 -10.91 5.38 -6.04
C GLN A 60 -10.78 3.92 -6.47
N ALA A 61 -9.63 3.28 -6.19
CA ALA A 61 -9.41 1.88 -6.51
C ALA A 61 -10.49 0.96 -5.92
N LYS A 62 -10.87 1.16 -4.65
CA LYS A 62 -11.92 0.34 -3.98
C LYS A 62 -13.29 0.35 -4.66
N ASN A 63 -13.56 1.33 -5.53
CA ASN A 63 -14.81 1.43 -6.28
C ASN A 63 -14.78 0.66 -7.61
N THR A 64 -13.67 -0.01 -7.93
CA THR A 64 -13.53 -0.81 -9.16
C THR A 64 -13.72 -2.29 -8.82
N GLU A 65 -14.41 -3.04 -9.68
CA GLU A 65 -14.70 -4.48 -9.50
C GLU A 65 -13.43 -5.29 -9.20
N ASP A 66 -12.34 -5.01 -9.92
CA ASP A 66 -11.04 -5.69 -9.76
C ASP A 66 -10.36 -5.46 -8.40
N ARG A 67 -10.79 -4.43 -7.65
CA ARG A 67 -10.16 -3.98 -6.40
C ARG A 67 -11.16 -3.83 -5.25
N GLU A 68 -12.37 -4.36 -5.34
CA GLU A 68 -13.37 -4.32 -4.24
C GLU A 68 -12.86 -5.02 -2.96
N TRP A 69 -11.94 -5.97 -3.09
CA TRP A 69 -11.35 -6.71 -1.97
C TRP A 69 -10.33 -5.90 -1.16
N LEU A 70 -9.85 -4.78 -1.70
CA LEU A 70 -8.86 -3.88 -1.09
C LEU A 70 -9.45 -3.09 0.08
#